data_AF-A0AAJ0MFH7-F1
#
_entry.id   AF-A0AAJ0MFH7-F1
#
_cell.length_a   1.000
_cell.length_b   1.000
_cell.length_c   1.000
_cell.angle_alpha   90.00
_cell.angle_beta   90.00
_cell.angle_gamma   90.00
#
_symmetry.space_group_name_H-M   'P 1'
#
loop_
_entity.id
_entity.type
_entity.pdbx_description
1 polymer ?
#
loop_
_entity_poly.entity_id
_entity_poly.type
_entity_poly.pdbx_seq_one_letter_code
_entity_poly.pdbx_strand_id
1 'polypeptide(L)'
;MMEDKVSSFNKLPRPKKTPSGLPNHWVFGVCHVDLYPPGDLVLAVHPKSYYLKQGGPAQIYSLATRAEKAEALIPYLLDAFMMIHPDTPPPVAPWTWSTLEPDLAQAVQDGLRNHGVTPELCKVGVCSSEERDILEEARAGFFEKVMSTQPRNPPATVDLGDSTRCHGCGMSHECFFLPLKKCARCSRVYYHSRDCQKQHWKRHKPTCSPVANAPGPGLDAYAYYNTKASTDPDARALIKSLHIESHPARGGLALPLRRLVLAGQDTPKNMQLLYGPQWESSMKKDHEEARIQCLLDPPPGSPSHVLNAWMDDASIVRSLRPATEAEQQRVKEIREMQELIRRRVGAGKSPTSGDMHAILTAAGSDWVSRIPTYTLAANTMDQGVPAGGYGG
;
A
#
# COMPACT_ATOMS: atom_id res chain seq x y z
N MET A 1 8.29 -11.20 -16.63
CA MET A 1 9.43 -12.12 -16.82
C MET A 1 10.72 -11.30 -16.85
N MET A 2 11.91 -11.91 -16.83
CA MET A 2 13.18 -11.16 -16.83
C MET A 2 13.32 -10.27 -18.07
N GLU A 3 12.91 -10.77 -19.24
CA GLU A 3 12.87 -10.03 -20.50
C GLU A 3 12.03 -8.74 -20.43
N ASP A 4 10.85 -8.78 -19.80
CA ASP A 4 10.00 -7.59 -19.62
C ASP A 4 10.67 -6.53 -18.75
N LYS A 5 11.39 -6.97 -17.70
CA LYS A 5 12.14 -6.08 -16.80
C LYS A 5 13.28 -5.41 -17.56
N VAL A 6 14.05 -6.18 -18.32
CA VAL A 6 15.14 -5.65 -19.14
C VAL A 6 14.61 -4.67 -20.19
N SER A 7 13.54 -5.03 -20.91
CA SER A 7 12.91 -4.17 -21.91
C SER A 7 12.43 -2.85 -21.30
N SER A 8 11.82 -2.90 -20.12
CA SER A 8 11.34 -1.71 -19.41
C SER A 8 12.49 -0.86 -18.88
N PHE A 9 13.52 -1.49 -18.30
CA PHE A 9 14.69 -0.80 -17.77
C PHE A 9 15.50 -0.10 -18.87
N ASN A 10 15.70 -0.77 -20.01
CA ASN A 10 16.41 -0.19 -21.16
C ASN A 10 15.68 1.04 -21.77
N LYS A 11 14.37 1.19 -21.52
CA LYS A 11 13.58 2.36 -21.96
C LYS A 11 13.67 3.55 -21.01
N LEU A 12 14.22 3.38 -19.81
CA LEU A 12 14.31 4.47 -18.84
C LEU A 12 15.19 5.61 -19.35
N PRO A 13 14.82 6.87 -19.09
CA PRO A 13 15.73 8.00 -19.31
C PRO A 13 17.02 7.81 -18.51
N ARG A 14 18.16 8.12 -19.13
CA ARG A 14 19.49 7.97 -18.52
C ARG A 14 20.25 9.29 -18.50
N PRO A 15 19.79 10.29 -17.71
CA PRO A 15 20.45 11.59 -17.65
C PRO A 15 21.80 11.47 -16.93
N LYS A 16 22.79 12.29 -17.35
CA LYS A 16 24.10 12.38 -16.66
C LYS A 16 24.00 12.90 -15.23
N LYS A 17 22.94 13.67 -14.96
CA LYS A 17 22.66 14.29 -13.67
C LYS A 17 21.28 13.89 -13.17
N THR A 18 21.10 13.81 -11.86
CA THR A 18 19.79 13.68 -11.21
C THR A 18 18.95 14.95 -11.43
N PRO A 19 17.64 14.93 -11.13
CA PRO A 19 16.81 16.13 -11.13
C PRO A 19 17.35 17.27 -10.23
N SER A 20 18.09 16.94 -9.19
CA SER A 20 18.76 17.91 -8.31
C SER A 20 20.11 18.43 -8.84
N GLY A 21 20.51 18.02 -10.04
CA GLY A 21 21.77 18.45 -10.69
C GLY A 21 23.03 17.73 -10.22
N LEU A 22 22.91 16.71 -9.35
CA LEU A 22 24.02 15.89 -8.88
C LEU A 22 24.42 14.83 -9.92
N PRO A 23 25.66 14.33 -9.95
CA PRO A 23 26.05 13.24 -10.86
C PRO A 23 25.17 12.01 -10.63
N ASN A 24 24.57 11.43 -11.68
CA ASN A 24 23.70 10.26 -11.58
C ASN A 24 24.51 8.96 -11.40
N HIS A 25 25.26 8.88 -10.30
CA HIS A 25 26.08 7.74 -9.91
C HIS A 25 25.46 7.03 -8.71
N TRP A 26 25.46 5.69 -8.74
CA TRP A 26 24.87 4.86 -7.70
C TRP A 26 25.81 3.76 -7.23
N VAL A 27 25.81 3.48 -5.94
CA VAL A 27 26.57 2.39 -5.34
C VAL A 27 25.58 1.37 -4.83
N PHE A 28 25.72 0.11 -5.20
CA PHE A 28 24.78 -0.93 -4.79
C PHE A 28 25.45 -2.11 -4.08
N GLY A 29 24.66 -2.76 -3.22
CA GLY A 29 25.07 -3.93 -2.48
C GLY A 29 23.88 -4.77 -2.05
N VAL A 30 24.18 -5.88 -1.38
CA VAL A 30 23.18 -6.78 -0.82
C VAL A 30 23.24 -6.70 0.69
N CYS A 31 22.08 -6.61 1.34
CA CYS A 31 21.96 -6.63 2.79
C CYS A 31 21.08 -7.80 3.20
N HIS A 32 21.62 -8.71 4.02
CA HIS A 32 20.79 -9.68 4.73
C HIS A 32 19.96 -8.96 5.77
N VAL A 33 18.67 -9.25 5.83
CA VAL A 33 17.75 -8.71 6.82
C VAL A 33 17.02 -9.85 7.50
N ASP A 34 17.08 -9.85 8.82
CA ASP A 34 16.36 -10.80 9.70
C ASP A 34 14.86 -10.48 9.76
N LEU A 35 14.24 -10.20 8.60
CA LEU A 35 12.79 -10.17 8.47
C LEU A 35 12.25 -11.59 8.72
N TYR A 36 10.94 -11.72 8.81
CA TYR A 36 10.32 -13.05 8.89
C TYR A 36 9.41 -13.29 7.67
N PRO A 37 9.89 -14.02 6.64
CA PRO A 37 11.11 -14.84 6.61
C PRO A 37 12.36 -14.00 6.35
N PRO A 38 13.53 -14.47 6.82
CA PRO A 38 14.79 -13.76 6.61
C PRO A 38 15.09 -13.77 5.11
N GLY A 39 15.67 -12.68 4.64
CA GLY A 39 15.93 -12.51 3.22
C GLY A 39 16.87 -11.36 2.95
N ASP A 40 17.26 -11.28 1.70
CA ASP A 40 18.25 -10.33 1.23
C ASP A 40 17.56 -9.21 0.46
N LEU A 41 17.96 -7.98 0.74
CA LEU A 41 17.56 -6.80 0.00
C LEU A 41 18.73 -6.31 -0.85
N VAL A 42 18.44 -5.92 -2.08
CA VAL A 42 19.36 -5.18 -2.93
C VAL A 42 19.15 -3.71 -2.65
N LEU A 43 20.19 -3.01 -2.20
CA LEU A 43 20.16 -1.59 -1.92
C LEU A 43 21.02 -0.86 -2.95
N ALA A 44 20.52 0.24 -3.50
CA ALA A 44 21.26 1.15 -4.36
C ALA A 44 21.19 2.56 -3.78
N VAL A 45 22.34 3.14 -3.43
CA VAL A 45 22.47 4.42 -2.74
C VAL A 45 23.13 5.43 -3.67
N HIS A 46 22.58 6.64 -3.70
CA HIS A 46 23.18 7.76 -4.42
C HIS A 46 24.14 8.52 -3.47
N PRO A 47 25.47 8.46 -3.66
CA PRO A 47 26.43 8.86 -2.63
C PRO A 47 26.36 10.33 -2.20
N LYS A 48 25.91 11.22 -3.09
CA LYS A 48 25.86 12.67 -2.80
C LYS A 48 24.58 13.12 -2.11
N SER A 49 23.51 12.36 -2.22
CA SER A 49 22.20 12.73 -1.63
C SER A 49 21.72 11.76 -0.56
N TYR A 50 22.44 10.64 -0.34
CA TYR A 50 22.02 9.54 0.53
C TYR A 50 20.66 8.95 0.15
N TYR A 51 20.17 9.24 -1.05
CA TYR A 51 18.90 8.71 -1.51
C TYR A 51 19.06 7.22 -1.81
N LEU A 52 18.14 6.42 -1.27
CA LEU A 52 18.20 4.97 -1.33
C LEU A 52 17.06 4.42 -2.18
N LYS A 53 17.40 3.48 -3.05
CA LYS A 53 16.49 2.60 -3.78
C LYS A 53 16.67 1.18 -3.29
N GLN A 54 15.60 0.39 -3.32
CA GLN A 54 15.64 -0.99 -2.85
C GLN A 54 14.90 -1.93 -3.79
N GLY A 55 15.34 -3.19 -3.81
CA GLY A 55 14.65 -4.32 -4.41
C GLY A 55 14.77 -5.55 -3.51
N GLY A 56 13.83 -6.49 -3.64
CA GLY A 56 13.77 -7.69 -2.79
C GLY A 56 12.38 -7.88 -2.17
N PRO A 57 12.21 -8.86 -1.26
CA PRO A 57 13.24 -9.76 -0.72
C PRO A 57 13.67 -10.87 -1.70
N ALA A 58 14.90 -11.36 -1.51
CA ALA A 58 15.53 -12.43 -2.27
C ALA A 58 16.34 -13.39 -1.36
N GLN A 59 16.96 -14.43 -1.93
CA GLN A 59 17.89 -15.35 -1.25
C GLN A 59 19.21 -15.38 -2.02
N ILE A 60 19.97 -14.29 -1.91
CA ILE A 60 21.21 -14.05 -2.67
C ILE A 60 22.42 -14.54 -1.86
N TYR A 61 22.51 -14.26 -0.56
CA TYR A 61 23.68 -14.60 0.25
C TYR A 61 23.91 -16.11 0.37
N SER A 62 22.83 -16.89 0.33
CA SER A 62 22.87 -18.36 0.43
C SER A 62 23.37 -19.07 -0.83
N LEU A 63 23.51 -18.34 -1.95
CA LEU A 63 24.01 -18.90 -3.21
C LEU A 63 25.53 -19.10 -3.15
N ALA A 64 26.02 -20.17 -3.76
CA ALA A 64 27.40 -20.61 -3.59
C ALA A 64 28.37 -19.78 -4.44
N THR A 65 28.01 -19.50 -5.69
CA THR A 65 28.90 -18.84 -6.65
C THR A 65 28.55 -17.37 -6.88
N ARG A 66 29.53 -16.58 -7.32
CA ARG A 66 29.32 -15.17 -7.68
C ARG A 66 28.39 -15.01 -8.88
N ALA A 67 28.44 -15.95 -9.83
CA ALA A 67 27.54 -15.98 -10.97
C ALA A 67 26.09 -16.20 -10.53
N GLU A 68 25.82 -17.18 -9.66
CA GLU A 68 24.47 -17.40 -9.11
C GLU A 68 23.98 -16.18 -8.33
N LYS A 69 24.85 -15.56 -7.52
CA LYS A 69 24.53 -14.32 -6.79
C LYS A 69 24.15 -13.18 -7.74
N ALA A 70 24.93 -12.99 -8.81
CA ALA A 70 24.66 -11.97 -9.81
C ALA A 70 23.32 -12.22 -10.52
N GLU A 71 23.08 -13.45 -10.99
CA GLU A 71 21.82 -13.85 -11.63
C GLU A 71 20.61 -13.62 -10.73
N ALA A 72 20.71 -13.95 -9.44
CA ALA A 72 19.65 -13.70 -8.47
C ALA A 72 19.48 -12.21 -8.13
N LEU A 73 20.56 -11.42 -8.13
CA LEU A 73 20.57 -10.00 -7.78
C LEU A 73 19.95 -9.13 -8.87
N ILE A 74 20.27 -9.39 -10.14
CA ILE A 74 19.96 -8.51 -11.27
C ILE A 74 18.47 -8.13 -11.34
N PRO A 75 17.49 -9.05 -11.27
CA PRO A 75 16.08 -8.67 -11.40
C PRO A 75 15.64 -7.63 -10.35
N TYR A 76 16.14 -7.77 -9.12
CA TYR A 76 15.82 -6.85 -8.02
C TYR A 76 16.57 -5.53 -8.12
N LEU A 77 17.80 -5.54 -8.65
CA LEU A 77 18.52 -4.31 -8.97
C LEU A 77 17.78 -3.50 -10.03
N LEU A 78 17.29 -4.14 -11.11
CA LEU A 78 16.51 -3.45 -12.14
C LEU A 78 15.20 -2.88 -11.58
N ASP A 79 14.49 -3.68 -10.78
CA ASP A 79 13.24 -3.25 -10.13
C ASP A 79 13.43 -2.00 -9.26
N ALA A 80 14.53 -1.92 -8.50
CA ALA A 80 14.82 -0.78 -7.63
C ALA A 80 14.80 0.57 -8.39
N PHE A 81 15.15 0.56 -9.68
CA PHE A 81 15.12 1.75 -10.54
C PHE A 81 13.80 1.95 -11.30
N MET A 82 13.00 0.90 -11.49
CA MET A 82 11.71 0.97 -12.17
C MET A 82 10.53 1.24 -11.24
N MET A 83 10.68 1.01 -9.93
CA MET A 83 9.62 1.24 -8.95
C MET A 83 9.19 2.72 -8.94
N ILE A 84 7.89 2.94 -9.17
CA ILE A 84 7.23 4.24 -9.05
C ILE A 84 6.61 4.31 -7.66
N HIS A 85 7.06 5.27 -6.85
CA HIS A 85 6.33 5.68 -5.65
C HIS A 85 5.59 6.99 -5.91
N PRO A 86 4.42 7.22 -5.30
CA PRO A 86 3.62 8.44 -5.50
C PRO A 86 4.40 9.74 -5.31
N ASP A 87 5.36 9.73 -4.38
CA ASP A 87 6.15 10.91 -4.00
C ASP A 87 7.56 10.93 -4.60
N THR A 88 7.85 10.05 -5.57
CA THR A 88 9.19 9.96 -6.18
C THR A 88 9.21 10.51 -7.59
N PRO A 89 10.33 11.15 -8.00
CA PRO A 89 10.49 11.57 -9.39
C PRO A 89 10.38 10.36 -10.34
N PRO A 90 10.05 10.59 -11.62
CA PRO A 90 9.95 9.55 -12.61
C PRO A 90 11.17 8.61 -12.60
N PRO A 91 10.98 7.29 -12.82
CA PRO A 91 12.07 6.33 -12.94
C PRO A 91 13.15 6.77 -13.94
N VAL A 92 14.41 6.74 -13.51
CA VAL A 92 15.58 6.99 -14.36
C VAL A 92 16.61 5.89 -14.16
N ALA A 93 17.28 5.49 -15.24
CA ALA A 93 18.41 4.58 -15.17
C ALA A 93 19.66 5.30 -14.65
N PRO A 94 20.57 4.60 -13.95
CA PRO A 94 21.82 5.18 -13.49
C PRO A 94 22.72 5.56 -14.68
N TRP A 95 23.44 6.68 -14.55
CA TRP A 95 24.47 7.01 -15.53
C TRP A 95 25.70 6.11 -15.32
N THR A 96 26.12 5.93 -14.07
CA THR A 96 27.13 4.94 -13.71
C THR A 96 26.73 4.25 -12.41
N TRP A 97 27.21 3.03 -12.21
CA TRP A 97 27.05 2.35 -10.93
C TRP A 97 28.24 1.48 -10.57
N SER A 98 28.41 1.24 -9.28
CA SER A 98 29.49 0.42 -8.72
C SER A 98 29.00 -0.48 -7.60
N THR A 99 29.77 -1.51 -7.29
CA THR A 99 29.54 -2.38 -6.12
C THR A 99 30.83 -2.63 -5.34
N LEU A 100 30.69 -3.19 -4.14
CA LEU A 100 31.78 -3.39 -3.17
C LEU A 100 32.81 -4.41 -3.62
N GLU A 101 32.36 -5.48 -4.29
CA GLU A 101 33.15 -6.68 -4.53
C GLU A 101 33.55 -6.74 -6.02
N PRO A 102 34.86 -6.70 -6.35
CA PRO A 102 35.32 -6.73 -7.75
C PRO A 102 34.79 -7.93 -8.55
N ASP A 103 34.81 -9.11 -7.94
CA ASP A 103 34.33 -10.33 -8.61
C ASP A 103 32.81 -10.31 -8.84
N LEU A 104 32.06 -9.71 -7.92
CA LEU A 104 30.61 -9.53 -8.09
C LEU A 104 30.32 -8.48 -9.16
N ALA A 105 31.10 -7.40 -9.23
CA ALA A 105 30.97 -6.38 -10.28
C ALA A 105 31.10 -7.02 -11.67
N GLN A 106 32.11 -7.86 -11.85
CA GLN A 106 32.31 -8.60 -13.11
C GLN A 106 31.17 -9.58 -13.39
N ALA A 107 30.74 -10.36 -12.39
CA ALA A 107 29.64 -11.32 -12.56
C ALA A 107 28.30 -10.62 -12.91
N VAL A 108 28.00 -9.48 -12.27
CA VAL A 108 26.81 -8.67 -12.56
C VAL A 108 26.91 -8.06 -13.96
N GLN A 109 28.07 -7.55 -14.36
CA GLN A 109 28.29 -7.05 -15.72
C GLN A 109 28.00 -8.13 -16.78
N ASP A 110 28.51 -9.34 -16.57
CA ASP A 110 28.31 -10.45 -17.51
C ASP A 110 26.84 -10.91 -17.54
N GLY A 111 26.20 -11.02 -16.37
CA GLY A 111 24.77 -11.32 -16.28
C GLY A 111 23.90 -10.26 -16.98
N LEU A 112 24.17 -8.97 -16.77
CA LEU A 112 23.44 -7.88 -17.43
C LEU A 112 23.55 -7.98 -18.96
N ARG A 113 24.75 -8.29 -19.49
CA ARG A 113 24.95 -8.51 -20.94
C ARG A 113 24.16 -9.72 -21.44
N ASN A 114 24.20 -10.84 -20.72
CA ASN A 114 23.48 -12.06 -21.07
C ASN A 114 21.97 -11.83 -21.14
N HIS A 115 21.44 -10.96 -20.29
CA HIS A 115 20.02 -10.60 -20.27
C HIS A 115 19.63 -9.52 -21.29
N GLY A 116 20.57 -8.96 -22.05
CA GLY A 116 20.29 -7.96 -23.08
C GLY A 116 20.10 -6.53 -22.55
N VAL A 117 20.69 -6.21 -21.39
CA VAL A 117 20.77 -4.82 -20.91
C VAL A 117 21.69 -4.01 -21.82
N THR A 118 21.40 -2.72 -22.02
CA THR A 118 22.19 -1.88 -22.94
C THR A 118 23.68 -1.85 -22.54
N PRO A 119 24.61 -1.89 -23.52
CA PRO A 119 26.05 -2.02 -23.23
C PRO A 119 26.62 -0.96 -22.28
N GLU A 120 26.05 0.24 -22.28
CA GLU A 120 26.48 1.33 -21.40
C GLU A 120 26.09 1.12 -19.94
N LEU A 121 25.00 0.40 -19.68
CA LEU A 121 24.52 0.06 -18.34
C LEU A 121 25.18 -1.23 -17.81
N CYS A 122 25.68 -2.09 -18.70
CA CYS A 122 26.43 -3.29 -18.29
C CYS A 122 27.77 -2.96 -17.61
N LYS A 123 28.30 -1.74 -17.72
CA LYS A 123 29.56 -1.34 -17.09
C LYS A 123 29.37 -1.14 -15.58
N VAL A 124 29.76 -2.13 -14.79
CA VAL A 124 29.71 -2.08 -13.32
C VAL A 124 31.10 -1.79 -12.76
N GLY A 125 31.26 -0.68 -12.06
CA GLY A 125 32.51 -0.31 -11.40
C GLY A 125 32.72 -1.00 -10.05
N VAL A 126 33.91 -0.82 -9.49
CA VAL A 126 34.20 -1.12 -8.08
C VAL A 126 34.14 0.19 -7.31
N CYS A 127 33.46 0.20 -6.17
CA CYS A 127 33.29 1.43 -5.39
C CYS A 127 34.59 1.88 -4.73
N SER A 128 34.72 3.18 -4.45
CA SER A 128 35.80 3.72 -3.62
C SER A 128 35.62 3.36 -2.13
N SER A 129 36.62 3.68 -1.31
CA SER A 129 36.51 3.59 0.16
C SER A 129 35.37 4.46 0.71
N GLU A 130 35.26 5.69 0.22
CA GLU A 130 34.24 6.64 0.68
C GLU A 130 32.84 6.18 0.28
N GLU A 131 32.69 5.63 -0.93
CA GLU A 131 31.43 5.07 -1.41
C GLU A 131 30.98 3.84 -0.61
N ARG A 132 31.95 3.01 -0.18
CA ARG A 132 31.70 1.88 0.72
C ARG A 132 31.15 2.36 2.06
N ASP A 133 31.79 3.36 2.66
CA ASP A 133 31.36 3.89 3.96
C ASP A 133 29.94 4.46 3.88
N ILE A 134 29.61 5.17 2.80
CA ILE A 134 28.25 5.70 2.56
C ILE A 134 27.23 4.57 2.40
N LEU A 135 27.57 3.49 1.68
CA LEU A 135 26.67 2.36 1.52
C LEU A 135 26.41 1.64 2.85
N GLU A 136 27.45 1.43 3.66
CA GLU A 136 27.31 0.80 4.99
C GLU A 136 26.53 1.70 5.98
N GLU A 137 26.75 3.02 5.96
CA GLU A 137 25.98 3.98 6.75
C GLU A 137 24.49 3.97 6.35
N ALA A 138 24.21 4.06 5.04
CA ALA A 138 22.85 4.01 4.53
C ALA A 138 22.17 2.67 4.85
N ARG A 139 22.91 1.57 4.79
CA ARG A 139 22.45 0.24 5.20
C ARG A 139 22.10 0.22 6.68
N ALA A 140 22.95 0.74 7.55
CA ALA A 140 22.69 0.79 8.99
C ALA A 140 21.44 1.61 9.33
N GLY A 141 21.31 2.83 8.77
CA GLY A 141 20.14 3.68 8.98
C GLY A 141 18.85 3.09 8.42
N PHE A 142 18.94 2.43 7.26
CA PHE A 142 17.82 1.66 6.71
C PHE A 142 17.40 0.53 7.64
N PHE A 143 18.36 -0.24 8.16
CA PHE A 143 18.11 -1.36 9.05
C PHE A 143 17.45 -0.92 10.36
N GLU A 144 17.92 0.18 10.95
CA GLU A 144 17.31 0.75 12.14
C GLU A 144 15.85 1.15 11.88
N LYS A 145 15.57 1.77 10.73
CA LYS A 145 14.20 2.14 10.34
C LYS A 145 13.30 0.92 10.14
N VAL A 146 13.81 -0.12 9.48
CA VAL A 146 13.05 -1.37 9.27
C VAL A 146 12.81 -2.09 10.60
N MET A 147 13.81 -2.18 11.46
CA MET A 147 13.70 -2.90 12.75
C MET A 147 12.91 -2.12 13.81
N SER A 148 12.88 -0.79 13.74
CA SER A 148 12.04 0.05 14.62
C SER A 148 10.58 0.05 14.20
N THR A 149 10.29 -0.13 12.91
CA THR A 149 8.91 -0.25 12.40
C THR A 149 8.34 -1.66 12.52
N GLN A 150 9.18 -2.67 12.77
CA GLN A 150 8.70 -3.99 13.11
C GLN A 150 8.25 -4.08 14.58
N PRO A 151 7.05 -4.61 14.86
CA PRO A 151 6.63 -4.86 16.23
C PRO A 151 7.58 -5.89 16.86
N ARG A 152 8.40 -5.45 17.83
CA ARG A 152 9.36 -6.28 18.58
C ARG A 152 8.74 -7.34 19.49
N ASN A 153 7.41 -7.43 19.54
CA ASN A 153 6.73 -8.44 20.33
C ASN A 153 6.56 -9.72 19.50
N PRO A 154 6.63 -10.92 20.12
CA PRO A 154 6.14 -12.14 19.46
C PRO A 154 4.77 -11.82 18.86
N PRO A 155 4.49 -12.22 17.62
CA PRO A 155 3.36 -11.71 16.88
C PRO A 155 2.13 -11.86 17.76
N ALA A 156 1.55 -10.71 18.14
CA ALA A 156 0.28 -10.66 18.84
C ALA A 156 -0.62 -11.67 18.14
N THR A 157 -1.27 -12.54 18.91
CA THR A 157 -2.10 -13.62 18.39
C THR A 157 -3.02 -13.04 17.32
N VAL A 158 -2.75 -13.37 16.05
CA VAL A 158 -3.55 -12.91 14.93
C VAL A 158 -4.90 -13.57 15.07
N ASP A 159 -5.96 -12.77 15.15
CA ASP A 159 -7.31 -13.27 15.33
C ASP A 159 -7.70 -14.16 14.15
N LEU A 160 -8.39 -15.27 14.44
CA LEU A 160 -8.89 -16.16 13.40
C LEU A 160 -9.79 -15.38 12.43
N GLY A 161 -9.46 -15.45 11.14
CA GLY A 161 -10.17 -14.72 10.09
C GLY A 161 -9.51 -13.40 9.68
N ASP A 162 -8.52 -12.91 10.42
CA ASP A 162 -7.78 -11.70 10.05
C ASP A 162 -6.97 -11.95 8.77
N SER A 163 -7.46 -11.38 7.67
CA SER A 163 -6.83 -11.46 6.35
C SER A 163 -5.74 -10.40 6.17
N THR A 164 -5.59 -9.47 7.11
CA THR A 164 -4.61 -8.39 7.03
C THR A 164 -3.23 -8.82 7.49
N ARG A 165 -3.10 -10.00 8.13
CA ARG A 165 -1.82 -10.48 8.68
C ARG A 165 -1.59 -11.97 8.43
N CYS A 166 -0.32 -12.32 8.21
CA CYS A 166 0.10 -13.72 8.15
C CYS A 166 0.02 -14.34 9.55
N HIS A 167 -0.78 -15.39 9.73
CA HIS A 167 -0.90 -16.12 10.99
C HIS A 167 0.38 -16.90 11.36
N GLY A 168 1.31 -17.09 10.43
CA GLY A 168 2.60 -17.72 10.70
C GLY A 168 3.65 -16.78 11.27
N CYS A 169 3.72 -15.55 10.79
CA CYS A 169 4.75 -14.58 11.16
C CYS A 169 4.25 -13.29 11.79
N GLY A 170 2.93 -13.04 11.75
CA GLY A 170 2.27 -11.83 12.21
C GLY A 170 2.53 -10.58 11.38
N MET A 171 3.28 -10.64 10.27
CA MET A 171 3.47 -9.48 9.41
C MET A 171 2.19 -9.14 8.63
N SER A 172 1.99 -7.84 8.38
CA SER A 172 0.87 -7.31 7.58
C SER A 172 0.94 -7.81 6.14
N HIS A 173 -0.22 -7.95 5.49
CA HIS A 173 -0.34 -8.32 4.08
C HIS A 173 0.38 -7.29 3.19
N GLU A 174 0.44 -6.03 3.62
CA GLU A 174 1.12 -4.92 2.93
C GLU A 174 2.64 -5.14 2.83
N CYS A 175 3.21 -5.98 3.69
CA CYS A 175 4.62 -6.34 3.63
C CYS A 175 4.93 -7.36 2.52
N PHE A 176 3.92 -7.86 1.80
CA PHE A 176 4.08 -8.91 0.79
C PHE A 176 3.53 -8.45 -0.56
N PHE A 177 4.25 -8.79 -1.64
CA PHE A 177 3.79 -8.53 -3.01
C PHE A 177 2.63 -9.44 -3.44
N LEU A 178 2.44 -10.57 -2.76
CA LEU A 178 1.41 -11.55 -3.10
C LEU A 178 0.34 -11.59 -2.00
N PRO A 179 -0.94 -11.74 -2.38
CA PRO A 179 -2.02 -11.95 -1.41
C PRO A 179 -1.74 -13.15 -0.50
N LEU A 180 -2.15 -13.03 0.77
CA LEU A 180 -2.02 -14.13 1.72
C LEU A 180 -2.88 -15.33 1.29
N LYS A 181 -2.32 -16.51 1.42
CA LYS A 181 -2.98 -17.79 1.09
C LYS A 181 -3.73 -18.33 2.30
N LYS A 182 -4.98 -18.73 2.09
CA LYS A 182 -5.81 -19.36 3.13
C LYS A 182 -5.33 -20.79 3.40
N CYS A 183 -5.46 -21.25 4.65
CA CYS A 183 -5.31 -22.67 4.97
C CYS A 183 -6.35 -23.48 4.18
N ALA A 184 -5.90 -24.42 3.34
CA ALA A 184 -6.78 -25.20 2.48
C ALA A 184 -7.85 -26.04 3.22
N ARG A 185 -7.67 -26.30 4.51
CA ARG A 185 -8.62 -27.10 5.32
C ARG A 185 -9.70 -26.26 5.98
N CYS A 186 -9.31 -25.21 6.71
CA CYS A 186 -10.27 -24.42 7.51
C CYS A 186 -10.60 -23.06 6.88
N SER A 187 -9.80 -22.57 5.93
CA SER A 187 -9.93 -21.23 5.32
C SER A 187 -9.98 -20.05 6.29
N ARG A 188 -9.69 -20.26 7.59
CA ARG A 188 -9.79 -19.25 8.67
C ARG A 188 -8.47 -18.59 9.03
N VAL A 189 -7.35 -19.12 8.54
CA VAL A 189 -6.01 -18.56 8.81
C VAL A 189 -5.30 -18.31 7.50
N TYR A 190 -4.47 -17.27 7.47
CA TYR A 190 -3.84 -16.71 6.29
C TYR A 190 -2.32 -16.80 6.39
N TYR A 191 -1.63 -17.12 5.30
CA TYR A 191 -0.17 -17.28 5.27
C TYR A 191 0.41 -16.68 3.99
N HIS A 192 1.50 -15.92 4.09
CA HIS A 192 2.17 -15.42 2.87
C HIS A 192 2.92 -16.56 2.14
N SER A 193 3.31 -17.63 2.86
CA SER A 193 4.09 -18.75 2.33
C SER A 193 3.70 -20.09 2.93
N ARG A 194 4.06 -21.18 2.23
CA ARG A 194 3.87 -22.56 2.72
C ARG A 194 4.72 -22.84 3.96
N ASP A 195 5.87 -22.17 4.10
CA ASP A 195 6.75 -22.39 5.24
C ASP A 195 6.20 -21.74 6.51
N CYS A 196 5.60 -20.55 6.41
CA CYS A 196 4.81 -19.97 7.49
C CYS A 196 3.65 -20.88 7.92
N GLN A 197 2.97 -21.51 6.97
CA GLN A 197 1.93 -22.49 7.30
C GLN A 197 2.50 -23.71 8.06
N LYS A 198 3.62 -24.29 7.60
CA LYS A 198 4.26 -25.43 8.26
C LYS A 198 4.74 -25.10 9.68
N GLN A 199 5.34 -23.93 9.86
CA GLN A 199 5.81 -23.47 11.17
C GLN A 199 4.63 -23.25 12.13
N HIS A 200 3.57 -22.59 11.66
CA HIS A 200 2.35 -22.39 12.46
C HIS A 200 1.57 -23.69 12.70
N TRP A 201 1.78 -24.73 11.86
CA TRP A 201 0.96 -25.93 11.86
C TRP A 201 0.87 -26.62 13.22
N LYS A 202 1.95 -26.69 14.00
CA LYS A 202 1.92 -27.32 15.33
C LYS A 202 0.88 -26.66 16.27
N ARG A 203 0.74 -25.33 16.18
CA ARG A 203 -0.22 -24.52 16.97
C ARG A 203 -1.60 -24.49 16.32
N HIS A 204 -1.67 -24.46 14.99
CA HIS A 204 -2.93 -24.38 14.26
C HIS A 204 -3.66 -25.74 14.17
N LYS A 205 -2.94 -26.85 14.07
CA LYS A 205 -3.50 -28.19 13.85
C LYS A 205 -4.64 -28.56 14.82
N PRO A 206 -4.56 -28.28 16.14
CA PRO A 206 -5.66 -28.57 17.08
C PRO A 206 -6.94 -27.77 16.80
N THR A 207 -6.82 -26.57 16.22
CA THR A 207 -7.95 -25.67 15.90
C THR A 207 -8.33 -25.71 14.41
N CYS A 208 -7.61 -26.50 13.61
CA CYS A 208 -7.81 -26.63 12.18
C CYS A 208 -8.94 -27.64 11.88
N SER A 209 -10.17 -27.16 11.99
CA SER A 209 -11.36 -27.94 11.62
C SER A 209 -11.76 -27.66 10.17
N PRO A 210 -12.10 -28.69 9.38
CA PRO A 210 -12.79 -28.49 8.10
C PRO A 210 -14.02 -27.65 8.37
N VAL A 211 -14.29 -26.66 7.52
CA VAL A 211 -15.51 -25.89 7.67
C VAL A 211 -16.67 -26.79 7.24
N ALA A 212 -17.27 -27.50 8.19
CA ALA A 212 -18.42 -28.37 7.97
C ALA A 212 -19.55 -27.49 7.42
N ASN A 213 -19.83 -27.60 6.11
CA ASN A 213 -20.91 -26.89 5.43
C ASN A 213 -21.02 -25.39 5.72
N ALA A 214 -19.90 -24.68 5.94
CA ALA A 214 -19.96 -23.26 5.64
C ALA A 214 -20.13 -23.13 4.12
N PRO A 215 -20.96 -22.20 3.64
CA PRO A 215 -20.95 -21.84 2.22
C PRO A 215 -19.48 -21.65 1.84
N GLY A 216 -19.04 -22.36 0.79
CA GLY A 216 -17.63 -22.44 0.37
C GLY A 216 -16.99 -21.05 0.34
N PRO A 217 -15.64 -20.95 0.45
CA PRO A 217 -14.91 -19.73 0.82
C PRO A 217 -15.63 -18.52 0.25
N GLY A 218 -16.39 -17.84 1.13
CA GLY A 218 -17.31 -16.80 0.70
C GLY A 218 -16.56 -15.86 -0.21
N LEU A 219 -17.13 -15.59 -1.39
CA LEU A 219 -16.57 -14.59 -2.28
C LEU A 219 -16.38 -13.33 -1.42
N ASP A 220 -15.17 -12.76 -1.46
CA ASP A 220 -14.98 -11.45 -0.84
C ASP A 220 -15.96 -10.44 -1.47
N ALA A 221 -16.25 -9.34 -0.78
CA ALA A 221 -17.23 -8.37 -1.24
C ALA A 221 -16.98 -7.89 -2.68
N TYR A 222 -15.71 -7.81 -3.11
CA TYR A 222 -15.35 -7.43 -4.46
C TYR A 222 -15.73 -8.51 -5.48
N ALA A 223 -15.31 -9.75 -5.25
CA ALA A 223 -15.66 -10.87 -6.09
C ALA A 223 -17.18 -11.11 -6.10
N TYR A 224 -17.86 -10.97 -4.96
CA TYR A 224 -19.31 -11.11 -4.85
C TYR A 224 -20.04 -10.06 -5.69
N TYR A 225 -19.69 -8.79 -5.52
CA TYR A 225 -20.31 -7.69 -6.26
C TYR A 225 -20.14 -7.88 -7.78
N ASN A 226 -18.91 -8.16 -8.22
CA ASN A 226 -18.62 -8.30 -9.66
C ASN A 226 -19.23 -9.58 -10.29
N THR A 227 -19.40 -10.67 -9.54
CA THR A 227 -19.81 -11.97 -10.13
C THR A 227 -21.22 -12.40 -9.76
N LYS A 228 -21.67 -12.18 -8.53
CA LYS A 228 -22.98 -12.65 -8.04
C LYS A 228 -24.02 -11.55 -8.10
N ALA A 229 -23.72 -10.36 -7.55
CA ALA A 229 -24.67 -9.24 -7.55
C ALA A 229 -25.05 -8.81 -8.97
N SER A 230 -24.13 -8.91 -9.93
CA SER A 230 -24.41 -8.63 -11.35
C SER A 230 -25.39 -9.63 -12.01
N THR A 231 -25.55 -10.83 -11.46
CA THR A 231 -26.47 -11.87 -11.97
C THR A 231 -27.80 -11.93 -11.22
N ASP A 232 -27.86 -11.39 -10.00
CA ASP A 232 -29.06 -11.40 -9.16
C ASP A 232 -30.03 -10.28 -9.60
N PRO A 233 -31.33 -10.59 -9.86
CA PRO A 233 -32.27 -9.61 -10.39
C PRO A 233 -32.55 -8.45 -9.43
N ASP A 234 -32.61 -8.72 -8.12
CA ASP A 234 -32.87 -7.70 -7.10
C ASP A 234 -31.64 -6.79 -6.94
N ALA A 235 -30.44 -7.38 -6.94
CA ALA A 235 -29.20 -6.62 -6.90
C ALA A 235 -29.03 -5.73 -8.15
N ARG A 236 -29.37 -6.23 -9.34
CA ARG A 236 -29.37 -5.44 -10.58
C ARG A 236 -30.37 -4.29 -10.53
N ALA A 237 -31.58 -4.53 -10.00
CA ALA A 237 -32.58 -3.48 -9.82
C ALA A 237 -32.05 -2.39 -8.88
N LEU A 238 -31.40 -2.77 -7.78
CA LEU A 238 -30.76 -1.85 -6.84
C LEU A 238 -29.60 -1.06 -7.48
N ILE A 239 -28.69 -1.73 -8.19
CA ILE A 239 -27.59 -1.09 -8.94
C ILE A 239 -28.14 -0.05 -9.93
N LYS A 240 -29.21 -0.39 -10.65
CA LYS A 240 -29.89 0.51 -11.57
C LYS A 240 -30.52 1.70 -10.86
N SER A 241 -31.17 1.51 -9.70
CA SER A 241 -31.73 2.63 -8.93
C SER A 241 -30.67 3.55 -8.32
N LEU A 242 -29.44 3.06 -8.18
CA LEU A 242 -28.27 3.86 -7.79
C LEU A 242 -27.57 4.51 -9.01
N HIS A 243 -28.15 4.42 -10.21
CA HIS A 243 -27.61 4.95 -11.47
C HIS A 243 -26.20 4.44 -11.81
N ILE A 244 -25.82 3.26 -11.31
CA ILE A 244 -24.50 2.69 -11.57
C ILE A 244 -24.59 2.01 -12.93
N GLU A 245 -24.07 2.68 -13.96
CA GLU A 245 -23.98 2.11 -15.30
C GLU A 245 -23.11 0.84 -15.28
N SER A 246 -23.50 -0.15 -16.08
CA SER A 246 -23.01 -1.54 -16.04
C SER A 246 -21.49 -1.70 -15.84
N HIS A 247 -21.13 -2.39 -14.75
CA HIS A 247 -19.85 -2.97 -14.30
C HIS A 247 -18.70 -3.22 -15.33
N PRO A 248 -17.41 -3.17 -14.91
CA PRO A 248 -16.71 -2.17 -14.09
C PRO A 248 -15.51 -1.56 -14.83
N ALA A 249 -15.28 -0.24 -14.76
CA ALA A 249 -13.99 0.30 -15.20
C ALA A 249 -13.36 1.34 -14.28
N ARG A 250 -14.11 2.08 -13.45
CA ARG A 250 -13.52 3.16 -12.65
C ARG A 250 -14.23 3.29 -11.30
N GLY A 251 -13.59 2.87 -10.21
CA GLY A 251 -14.05 3.17 -8.84
C GLY A 251 -14.18 2.02 -7.85
N GLY A 252 -13.98 0.76 -8.26
CA GLY A 252 -14.02 -0.39 -7.34
C GLY A 252 -15.34 -0.50 -6.56
N LEU A 253 -15.25 -0.86 -5.27
CA LEU A 253 -16.41 -0.92 -4.37
C LEU A 253 -16.81 0.44 -3.77
N ALA A 254 -15.98 1.47 -3.94
CA ALA A 254 -16.24 2.77 -3.32
C ALA A 254 -17.46 3.46 -3.93
N LEU A 255 -17.57 3.44 -5.27
CA LEU A 255 -18.70 4.01 -5.99
C LEU A 255 -20.08 3.43 -5.57
N PRO A 256 -20.31 2.10 -5.64
CA PRO A 256 -21.59 1.53 -5.22
C PRO A 256 -21.89 1.79 -3.75
N LEU A 257 -20.88 1.72 -2.87
CA LEU A 257 -21.07 1.92 -1.44
C LEU A 257 -21.50 3.35 -1.13
N ARG A 258 -20.82 4.32 -1.73
CA ARG A 258 -21.12 5.74 -1.57
C ARG A 258 -22.52 6.08 -2.07
N ARG A 259 -22.91 5.58 -3.23
CA ARG A 259 -24.25 5.83 -3.79
C ARG A 259 -25.35 5.19 -2.97
N LEU A 260 -25.12 3.98 -2.44
CA LEU A 260 -26.04 3.31 -1.54
C LEU A 260 -26.26 4.14 -0.26
N VAL A 261 -25.19 4.71 0.30
CA VAL A 261 -25.25 5.62 1.46
C VAL A 261 -25.99 6.91 1.12
N LEU A 262 -25.64 7.58 0.01
CA LEU A 262 -26.25 8.85 -0.42
C LEU A 262 -27.77 8.73 -0.63
N ALA A 263 -28.22 7.61 -1.19
CA ALA A 263 -29.63 7.30 -1.39
C ALA A 263 -30.35 6.86 -0.10
N GLY A 264 -29.65 6.70 1.03
CA GLY A 264 -30.20 6.18 2.29
C GLY A 264 -30.63 4.71 2.21
N GLN A 265 -30.08 3.97 1.26
CA GLN A 265 -30.42 2.58 0.98
C GLN A 265 -29.40 1.60 1.59
N ASP A 266 -28.48 2.06 2.43
CA ASP A 266 -27.42 1.28 3.08
C ASP A 266 -27.92 0.38 4.23
N THR A 267 -29.05 -0.28 4.02
CA THR A 267 -29.63 -1.24 4.97
C THR A 267 -28.81 -2.54 5.01
N PRO A 268 -28.80 -3.31 6.11
CA PRO A 268 -28.11 -4.60 6.17
C PRO A 268 -28.52 -5.56 5.04
N LYS A 269 -29.81 -5.54 4.64
CA LYS A 269 -30.33 -6.33 3.52
C LYS A 269 -29.69 -5.92 2.19
N ASN A 270 -29.63 -4.63 1.89
CA ASN A 270 -29.04 -4.14 0.64
C ASN A 270 -27.52 -4.29 0.63
N MET A 271 -26.86 -4.11 1.78
CA MET A 271 -25.43 -4.39 1.92
C MET A 271 -25.13 -5.87 1.64
N GLN A 272 -25.92 -6.79 2.20
CA GLN A 272 -25.81 -8.21 1.91
C GLN A 272 -26.10 -8.55 0.44
N LEU A 273 -27.08 -7.86 -0.16
CA LEU A 273 -27.46 -8.06 -1.55
C LEU A 273 -26.33 -7.69 -2.53
N LEU A 274 -25.60 -6.60 -2.27
CA LEU A 274 -24.51 -6.13 -3.15
C LEU A 274 -23.14 -6.75 -2.81
N TYR A 275 -22.83 -6.93 -1.53
CA TYR A 275 -21.48 -7.31 -1.06
C TYR A 275 -21.42 -8.72 -0.45
N GLY A 276 -22.55 -9.43 -0.44
CA GLY A 276 -22.64 -10.81 0.02
C GLY A 276 -22.92 -10.96 1.52
N PRO A 277 -23.22 -12.20 1.97
CA PRO A 277 -23.63 -12.48 3.35
C PRO A 277 -22.56 -12.19 4.40
N GLN A 278 -21.30 -12.01 3.99
CA GLN A 278 -20.17 -11.74 4.89
C GLN A 278 -19.70 -10.28 4.83
N TRP A 279 -20.50 -9.37 4.25
CA TRP A 279 -20.11 -7.98 4.05
C TRP A 279 -19.67 -7.29 5.35
N GLU A 280 -20.26 -7.62 6.50
CA GLU A 280 -19.86 -7.00 7.77
C GLU A 280 -18.39 -7.26 8.12
N SER A 281 -17.85 -8.42 7.74
CA SER A 281 -16.45 -8.75 8.00
C SER A 281 -15.47 -8.03 7.07
N SER A 282 -15.90 -7.67 5.85
CA SER A 282 -15.01 -7.12 4.82
C SER A 282 -15.25 -5.64 4.51
N MET A 283 -16.46 -5.13 4.71
CA MET A 283 -16.93 -3.80 4.28
C MET A 283 -17.45 -2.93 5.42
N LYS A 284 -17.59 -3.44 6.66
CA LYS A 284 -18.18 -2.66 7.76
C LYS A 284 -17.43 -1.36 8.02
N LYS A 285 -16.10 -1.41 8.06
CA LYS A 285 -15.26 -0.22 8.26
C LYS A 285 -15.45 0.80 7.11
N ASP A 286 -15.42 0.33 5.87
CA ASP A 286 -15.61 1.20 4.69
C ASP A 286 -17.01 1.81 4.66
N HIS A 287 -18.03 1.04 5.08
CA HIS A 287 -19.41 1.51 5.21
C HIS A 287 -19.54 2.59 6.28
N GLU A 288 -18.98 2.36 7.47
CA GLU A 288 -18.94 3.34 8.56
C GLU A 288 -18.21 4.62 8.12
N GLU A 289 -17.08 4.50 7.42
CA GLU A 289 -16.35 5.66 6.92
C GLU A 289 -17.12 6.43 5.83
N ALA A 290 -17.70 5.72 4.85
CA ALA A 290 -18.53 6.33 3.82
C ALA A 290 -19.75 7.05 4.41
N ARG A 291 -20.35 6.48 5.47
CA ARG A 291 -21.42 7.09 6.25
C ARG A 291 -21.00 8.40 6.89
N ILE A 292 -19.89 8.42 7.62
CA ILE A 292 -19.38 9.62 8.26
C ILE A 292 -19.02 10.69 7.22
N GLN A 293 -18.37 10.33 6.12
CA GLN A 293 -18.06 11.27 5.04
C GLN A 293 -19.31 11.89 4.43
N CYS A 294 -20.36 11.10 4.17
CA CYS A 294 -21.62 11.62 3.63
C CYS A 294 -22.37 12.49 4.65
N LEU A 295 -22.29 12.19 5.95
CA LEU A 295 -22.88 13.04 7.00
C LEU A 295 -22.13 14.36 7.22
N LEU A 296 -20.81 14.37 7.00
CA LEU A 296 -19.99 15.58 7.10
C LEU A 296 -20.31 16.61 6.01
N ASP A 297 -20.73 16.13 4.85
CA ASP A 297 -21.01 16.93 3.65
C ASP A 297 -19.85 17.86 3.26
N PRO A 298 -18.72 17.31 2.77
CA PRO A 298 -17.51 18.09 2.55
C PRO A 298 -17.75 19.26 1.57
N PRO A 299 -17.39 20.50 1.95
CA PRO A 299 -17.66 21.67 1.12
C PRO A 299 -16.72 21.71 -0.10
N PRO A 300 -17.07 22.50 -1.14
CA PRO A 300 -16.12 22.91 -2.16
C PRO A 300 -14.82 23.43 -1.53
N GLY A 301 -13.68 23.11 -2.15
CA GLY A 301 -12.37 23.43 -1.57
C GLY A 301 -11.79 22.35 -0.66
N SER A 302 -12.56 21.32 -0.28
CA SER A 302 -12.04 20.15 0.43
C SER A 302 -11.50 19.08 -0.53
N PRO A 303 -10.42 18.34 -0.17
CA PRO A 303 -9.96 17.18 -0.95
C PRO A 303 -11.07 16.15 -1.17
N SER A 304 -11.88 15.87 -0.15
CA SER A 304 -12.97 14.90 -0.24
C SER A 304 -14.05 15.35 -1.22
N HIS A 305 -14.38 16.64 -1.29
CA HIS A 305 -15.35 17.13 -2.27
C HIS A 305 -14.88 16.85 -3.71
N VAL A 306 -13.62 17.15 -4.01
CA VAL A 306 -13.04 16.89 -5.34
C VAL A 306 -12.97 15.39 -5.64
N LEU A 307 -12.55 14.58 -4.68
CA LEU A 307 -12.53 13.12 -4.82
C LEU A 307 -13.95 12.52 -4.95
N ASN A 308 -14.97 13.14 -4.38
CA ASN A 308 -16.33 12.64 -4.43
C ASN A 308 -17.09 13.13 -5.66
N ALA A 309 -16.68 14.22 -6.30
CA ALA A 309 -17.39 14.82 -7.43
C ALA A 309 -17.61 13.86 -8.61
N TRP A 310 -16.71 12.89 -8.84
CA TRP A 310 -16.92 11.88 -9.90
C TRP A 310 -17.79 10.70 -9.46
N MET A 311 -17.98 10.50 -8.15
CA MET A 311 -18.86 9.46 -7.61
C MET A 311 -20.29 9.96 -7.39
N ASP A 312 -20.41 11.24 -7.04
CA ASP A 312 -21.65 11.94 -6.76
C ASP A 312 -22.34 12.29 -8.07
N ASP A 313 -23.23 11.39 -8.48
CA ASP A 313 -24.13 11.67 -9.60
C ASP A 313 -25.20 12.64 -9.13
N ALA A 314 -25.25 13.82 -9.76
CA ALA A 314 -26.22 14.86 -9.44
C ALA A 314 -27.68 14.40 -9.60
N SER A 315 -27.93 13.32 -10.34
CA SER A 315 -29.26 12.73 -10.50
C SER A 315 -29.67 11.81 -9.34
N ILE A 316 -28.75 11.40 -8.47
CA ILE A 316 -29.09 10.63 -7.27
C ILE A 316 -29.65 11.59 -6.21
N VAL A 317 -30.89 11.36 -5.81
CA VAL A 317 -31.51 12.10 -4.71
C VAL A 317 -30.77 11.79 -3.42
N ARG A 318 -30.16 12.82 -2.82
CA ARG A 318 -29.52 12.70 -1.51
C ARG A 318 -30.59 12.55 -0.43
N SER A 319 -30.74 11.33 0.08
CA SER A 319 -31.73 10.95 1.09
C SER A 319 -31.06 10.15 2.21
N LEU A 320 -30.03 10.72 2.83
CA LEU A 320 -29.30 10.03 3.91
C LEU A 320 -30.25 9.58 5.02
N ARG A 321 -30.13 8.34 5.46
CA ARG A 321 -30.80 7.90 6.69
C ARG A 321 -30.33 8.75 7.88
N PRO A 322 -31.19 8.94 8.91
CA PRO A 322 -30.80 9.62 10.13
C PRO A 322 -29.52 9.04 10.73
N ALA A 323 -28.67 9.92 11.26
CA ALA A 323 -27.44 9.52 11.91
C ALA A 323 -27.75 8.80 13.23
N THR A 324 -27.09 7.66 13.46
CA THR A 324 -27.10 7.01 14.78
C THR A 324 -26.40 7.89 15.82
N GLU A 325 -26.60 7.64 17.11
CA GLU A 325 -25.92 8.38 18.18
C GLU A 325 -24.39 8.30 18.05
N ALA A 326 -23.85 7.13 17.73
CA ALA A 326 -22.42 6.93 17.49
C ALA A 326 -21.94 7.73 16.26
N GLU A 327 -22.71 7.76 15.17
CA GLU A 327 -22.40 8.58 13.99
C GLU A 327 -22.40 10.07 14.31
N GLN A 328 -23.39 10.55 15.10
CA GLN A 328 -23.48 11.95 15.53
C GLN A 328 -22.28 12.36 16.38
N GLN A 329 -21.91 11.52 17.35
CA GLN A 329 -20.75 11.74 18.21
C GLN A 329 -19.46 11.79 17.37
N ARG A 330 -19.31 10.86 16.41
CA ARG A 330 -18.14 10.84 15.52
C ARG A 330 -18.07 12.07 14.61
N VAL A 331 -19.18 12.51 14.04
CA VAL A 331 -19.26 13.74 13.23
C VAL A 331 -18.90 14.96 14.08
N LYS A 332 -19.37 15.03 15.33
CA LYS A 332 -19.04 16.11 16.26
C LYS A 332 -17.53 16.18 16.53
N GLU A 333 -16.89 15.07 16.86
CA GLU A 333 -15.44 14.99 17.08
C GLU A 333 -14.64 15.49 15.87
N ILE A 334 -15.08 15.11 14.66
CA ILE A 334 -14.42 15.54 13.42
C ILE A 334 -14.59 17.04 13.21
N ARG A 335 -15.78 17.60 13.44
CA ARG A 335 -16.01 19.05 13.33
C ARG A 335 -15.20 19.85 14.36
N GLU A 336 -15.08 19.36 15.58
CA GLU A 336 -14.20 19.97 16.59
C GLU A 336 -12.72 19.95 16.14
N MET A 337 -12.27 18.84 15.53
CA MET A 337 -10.94 18.75 14.93
C MET A 337 -10.75 19.71 13.74
N GLN A 338 -11.76 19.85 12.87
CA GLN A 338 -11.73 20.82 11.77
C GLN A 338 -11.58 22.26 12.30
N GLU A 339 -12.24 22.60 13.41
CA GLU A 339 -12.10 23.92 14.04
C GLU A 339 -10.73 24.13 14.68
N LEU A 340 -10.10 23.07 15.23
CA LEU A 340 -8.70 23.14 15.68
C LEU A 340 -7.74 23.41 14.52
N ILE A 341 -7.93 22.71 13.39
CA ILE A 341 -7.13 22.91 12.18
C ILE A 341 -7.33 24.33 11.64
N ARG A 342 -8.58 24.79 11.52
CA ARG A 342 -8.93 26.13 11.02
C ARG A 342 -8.34 27.25 11.86
N ARG A 343 -8.40 27.15 13.20
CA ARG A 343 -7.79 28.15 14.10
C ARG A 343 -6.28 28.26 13.95
N ARG A 344 -5.62 27.13 13.68
CA ARG A 344 -4.16 27.11 13.54
C ARG A 344 -3.69 27.57 12.15
N VAL A 345 -4.28 27.02 11.11
CA VAL A 345 -3.80 27.16 9.73
C VAL A 345 -4.45 28.37 9.03
N GLY A 346 -5.67 28.73 9.42
CA GLY A 346 -6.53 29.68 8.74
C GLY A 346 -7.52 28.99 7.80
N ALA A 347 -8.61 29.69 7.46
CA ALA A 347 -9.62 29.19 6.52
C ALA A 347 -9.05 29.07 5.09
N GLY A 348 -9.45 28.02 4.36
CA GLY A 348 -9.07 27.81 2.96
C GLY A 348 -7.57 27.50 2.75
N LYS A 349 -6.88 26.99 3.77
CA LYS A 349 -5.46 26.64 3.72
C LYS A 349 -5.24 25.18 4.14
N SER A 350 -4.38 24.48 3.41
CA SER A 350 -3.95 23.12 3.78
C SER A 350 -2.98 23.13 4.97
N PRO A 351 -3.14 22.23 5.95
CA PRO A 351 -2.17 22.08 7.03
C PRO A 351 -0.84 21.53 6.54
N THR A 352 0.28 22.02 7.11
CA THR A 352 1.59 21.40 6.92
C THR A 352 1.77 20.21 7.87
N SER A 353 2.80 19.38 7.66
CA SER A 353 3.19 18.32 8.59
C SER A 353 3.58 18.88 9.98
N GLY A 354 4.13 20.10 10.05
CA GLY A 354 4.37 20.80 11.31
C GLY A 354 3.07 21.20 12.02
N ASP A 355 2.04 21.60 11.28
CA ASP A 355 0.72 21.90 11.84
C ASP A 355 0.03 20.66 12.37
N MET A 356 0.07 19.56 11.61
CA MET A 356 -0.44 18.27 12.04
C MET A 356 0.19 17.84 13.36
N HIS A 357 1.53 17.81 13.44
CA HIS A 357 2.23 17.42 14.65
C HIS A 357 1.80 18.30 15.83
N ALA A 358 1.83 19.61 15.68
CA ALA A 358 1.50 20.53 16.77
C ALA A 358 0.05 20.41 17.26
N ILE A 359 -0.92 20.24 16.34
CA ILE A 359 -2.35 20.01 16.68
C ILE A 359 -2.52 18.70 17.44
N LEU A 360 -1.89 17.64 16.94
CA LEU A 360 -2.01 16.31 17.52
C LEU A 360 -1.35 16.26 18.91
N THR A 361 -0.13 16.76 19.07
CA THR A 361 0.56 16.72 20.37
C THR A 361 -0.06 17.64 21.42
N ALA A 362 -0.76 18.70 21.01
CA ALA A 362 -1.53 19.54 21.95
C ALA A 362 -2.67 18.76 22.65
N ALA A 363 -3.06 17.60 22.11
CA ALA A 363 -4.09 16.74 22.67
C ALA A 363 -3.58 15.75 23.74
N GLY A 364 -2.28 15.76 24.04
CA GLY A 364 -1.66 14.89 25.04
C GLY A 364 -0.89 13.70 24.44
N SER A 365 -0.54 12.76 25.32
CA SER A 365 0.32 11.61 24.98
C SER A 365 -0.34 10.60 24.02
N ASP A 366 -1.67 10.56 23.94
CA ASP A 366 -2.42 9.66 23.06
C ASP A 366 -2.70 10.26 21.66
N TRP A 367 -1.81 11.12 21.17
CA TRP A 367 -2.04 11.81 19.91
C TRP A 367 -2.09 10.87 18.69
N VAL A 368 -1.45 9.70 18.78
CA VAL A 368 -1.42 8.68 17.71
C VAL A 368 -2.82 8.16 17.42
N SER A 369 -3.66 7.95 18.44
CA SER A 369 -5.05 7.48 18.27
C SER A 369 -5.92 8.51 17.54
N ARG A 370 -5.52 9.78 17.54
CA ARG A 370 -6.25 10.89 16.90
C ARG A 370 -5.88 11.10 15.44
N ILE A 371 -4.84 10.44 14.92
CA ILE A 371 -4.42 10.55 13.51
C ILE A 371 -5.59 10.30 12.54
N PRO A 372 -6.39 9.22 12.66
CA PRO A 372 -7.49 8.98 11.72
C PRO A 372 -8.55 10.09 11.74
N THR A 373 -8.87 10.62 12.94
CA THR A 373 -9.81 11.75 13.10
C THR A 373 -9.25 13.02 12.46
N TYR A 374 -7.96 13.29 12.64
CA TYR A 374 -7.28 14.43 12.02
C TYR A 374 -7.26 14.32 10.49
N THR A 375 -6.87 13.17 9.95
CA THR A 375 -6.82 12.94 8.50
C THR A 375 -8.20 13.14 7.88
N LEU A 376 -9.25 12.56 8.47
CA LEU A 376 -10.61 12.74 7.99
C LEU A 376 -11.09 14.19 8.12
N ALA A 377 -10.79 14.87 9.23
CA ALA A 377 -11.12 16.28 9.44
C ALA A 377 -10.47 17.17 8.38
N ALA A 378 -9.15 17.03 8.16
CA ALA A 378 -8.42 17.76 7.14
C ALA A 378 -9.04 17.50 5.76
N ASN A 379 -9.23 16.24 5.37
CA ASN A 379 -9.75 15.89 4.05
C ASN A 379 -11.18 16.37 3.79
N THR A 380 -11.98 16.62 4.83
CA THR A 380 -13.40 17.00 4.71
C THR A 380 -13.68 18.47 5.03
N MET A 381 -12.65 19.27 5.36
CA MET A 381 -12.78 20.72 5.49
C MET A 381 -12.26 21.45 4.25
N ASP A 382 -12.73 22.68 4.05
CA ASP A 382 -12.20 23.56 3.01
C ASP A 382 -10.72 23.90 3.25
N GLN A 383 -9.89 23.51 2.28
CA GLN A 383 -8.45 23.79 2.22
C GLN A 383 -8.07 24.65 1.01
N GLY A 384 -9.05 25.20 0.27
CA GLY A 384 -8.80 25.94 -0.97
C GLY A 384 -8.42 25.07 -2.16
N VAL A 385 -8.76 23.77 -2.15
CA VAL A 385 -8.46 22.87 -3.28
C VAL A 385 -9.30 23.25 -4.50
N PRO A 386 -8.70 23.56 -5.67
CA PRO A 386 -9.45 23.93 -6.86
C PRO A 386 -10.25 22.75 -7.41
N ALA A 387 -11.46 23.01 -7.89
CA ALA A 387 -12.40 22.00 -8.41
C ALA A 387 -11.90 21.25 -9.68
N GLY A 388 -10.78 21.67 -10.28
CA GLY A 388 -10.21 21.08 -11.51
C GLY A 388 -8.90 20.31 -11.34
N GLY A 389 -8.39 20.13 -10.11
CA GLY A 389 -7.02 19.66 -9.88
C GLY A 389 -6.70 18.19 -10.22
N TYR A 390 -7.70 17.33 -10.42
CA TYR A 390 -7.51 15.88 -10.61
C TYR A 390 -8.01 15.36 -11.98
N GLY A 391 -8.34 16.25 -12.91
CA GLY A 391 -8.66 15.88 -14.29
C GLY A 391 -7.41 15.74 -15.15
N GLY A 392 -6.61 14.69 -14.92
CA GLY A 392 -5.42 14.35 -15.70
C GLY A 392 -5.33 12.86 -15.94
#